data_AF-A0A249SS74-F1
#
_entry.id   AF-A0A249SS74-F1
#
_cell.length_a   1.000
_cell.length_b   1.000
_cell.length_c   1.000
_cell.angle_alpha   90.00
_cell.angle_beta   90.00
_cell.angle_gamma   90.00
#
_symmetry.space_group_name_H-M   'P 1'
#
loop_
_entity.id
_entity.type
_entity.pdbx_description
1 polymer ?
#
loop_
_entity_poly.entity_id
_entity_poly.type
_entity_poly.pdbx_seq_one_letter_code
_entity_poly.pdbx_strand_id
1 'polypeptide(L)'
;MITLISLLSLSLSEITYSFRSSVSIYYFKNEFIIFVILSASVHVINNIDNLDLTQYIESGIIESCVLGLASPEERDMLARMRILYPEVDEEAEAVEQRLERVAVDEMVPPPVHVWTRIARRVHWHMPPPPAEEEPPQRPVDDRAYTINVMPRVMTISIWWRCAFVGLCMLVMALLATTYYFYTKYHQLEEKVLQLSLPAVKASAQP
;
A
#
# COMPACT_ATOMS: atom_id res chain seq x y z
N MET A 1 -11.63 6.45 -35.77
CA MET A 1 -11.74 6.29 -34.31
C MET A 1 -13.18 6.46 -33.81
N ILE A 2 -13.92 7.48 -34.25
CA ILE A 2 -15.33 7.71 -33.86
C ILE A 2 -16.29 6.67 -34.48
N THR A 3 -16.06 6.23 -35.71
CA THR A 3 -16.86 5.17 -36.37
C THR A 3 -16.69 3.77 -35.76
N LEU A 4 -15.54 3.51 -35.12
CA LEU A 4 -15.24 2.21 -34.49
C LEU A 4 -15.95 2.08 -33.13
N ILE A 5 -16.15 3.20 -32.44
CA ILE A 5 -16.89 3.29 -31.17
C ILE A 5 -18.41 3.19 -31.44
N SER A 6 -18.92 3.84 -32.49
CA SER A 6 -20.34 3.72 -32.85
C SER A 6 -20.73 2.33 -33.35
N LEU A 7 -19.83 1.63 -34.06
CA LEU A 7 -20.04 0.23 -34.46
C LEU A 7 -19.97 -0.75 -33.28
N LEU A 8 -19.13 -0.48 -32.27
CA LEU A 8 -19.09 -1.26 -31.04
C LEU A 8 -20.38 -1.08 -30.22
N SER A 9 -20.91 0.14 -30.14
CA SER A 9 -22.16 0.44 -29.46
C SER A 9 -23.39 -0.16 -30.16
N LEU A 10 -23.41 -0.23 -31.50
CA LEU A 10 -24.49 -0.92 -32.22
C LEU A 10 -24.44 -2.44 -31.97
N SER A 11 -23.25 -3.05 -31.98
CA SER A 11 -23.07 -4.49 -31.74
C SER A 11 -23.47 -4.89 -30.31
N LEU A 12 -23.15 -4.08 -29.31
CA LEU A 12 -23.57 -4.30 -27.92
C LEU A 12 -25.09 -4.12 -27.74
N SER A 13 -25.72 -3.22 -28.49
CA SER A 13 -27.17 -3.03 -28.45
C SER A 13 -27.95 -4.20 -29.07
N GLU A 14 -27.44 -4.86 -30.12
CA GLU A 14 -28.08 -6.05 -30.70
C GLU A 14 -27.97 -7.30 -29.81
N ILE A 15 -26.85 -7.47 -29.10
CA ILE A 15 -26.69 -8.54 -28.09
C ILE A 15 -27.70 -8.36 -26.95
N THR A 16 -27.96 -7.10 -26.57
CA THR A 16 -28.95 -6.75 -25.53
C THR A 16 -30.39 -6.94 -26.02
N TYR A 17 -30.65 -6.76 -27.32
CA TYR A 17 -32.00 -6.90 -27.91
C TYR A 17 -32.38 -8.36 -28.21
N SER A 18 -31.43 -9.20 -28.61
CA SER A 18 -31.68 -10.63 -28.88
C SER A 18 -32.04 -11.41 -27.61
N PHE A 19 -31.53 -10.98 -26.45
CA PHE A 19 -31.93 -11.56 -25.16
C PHE A 19 -33.33 -11.11 -24.68
N ARG A 20 -33.91 -10.07 -25.32
CA ARG A 20 -35.21 -9.50 -24.96
C ARG A 20 -36.41 -10.29 -25.50
N SER A 21 -36.22 -11.21 -26.45
CA SER A 21 -37.33 -11.88 -27.15
C SER A 21 -37.97 -13.05 -26.37
N SER A 22 -37.28 -13.66 -25.40
CA SER A 22 -37.80 -14.90 -24.76
C SER A 22 -38.38 -14.74 -23.35
N VAL A 23 -38.37 -13.55 -22.75
CA VAL A 23 -38.74 -13.41 -21.33
C VAL A 23 -39.77 -12.30 -21.12
N SER A 24 -40.82 -12.29 -21.94
CA SER A 24 -41.90 -11.28 -21.90
C SER A 24 -42.95 -11.49 -20.79
N ILE A 25 -42.73 -12.39 -19.82
CA ILE A 25 -43.76 -12.78 -18.84
C ILE A 25 -43.39 -12.43 -17.37
N TYR A 26 -42.14 -12.06 -17.07
CA TYR A 26 -41.68 -11.86 -15.67
C TYR A 26 -41.55 -10.38 -15.23
N TYR A 27 -42.13 -9.43 -15.97
CA TYR A 27 -41.77 -8.01 -15.87
C TYR A 27 -42.34 -7.22 -14.68
N PHE A 28 -43.24 -7.77 -13.85
CA PHE A 28 -43.87 -6.96 -12.80
C PHE A 28 -43.25 -7.11 -11.39
N LYS A 29 -42.45 -8.15 -11.14
CA LYS A 29 -41.85 -8.41 -9.81
C LYS A 29 -40.34 -8.14 -9.76
N ASN A 30 -39.74 -7.79 -10.90
CA ASN A 30 -38.29 -7.80 -11.10
C ASN A 30 -37.62 -6.43 -10.91
N GLU A 31 -38.34 -5.31 -10.91
CA GLU A 31 -37.71 -3.99 -10.71
C GLU A 31 -37.09 -3.86 -9.32
N PHE A 32 -37.73 -4.41 -8.28
CA PHE A 32 -37.19 -4.38 -6.92
C PHE A 32 -35.94 -5.26 -6.77
N ILE A 33 -35.92 -6.43 -7.42
CA ILE A 33 -34.78 -7.36 -7.39
C ILE A 33 -33.60 -6.78 -8.17
N ILE A 34 -33.86 -6.18 -9.34
CA ILE A 34 -32.83 -5.50 -10.14
C ILE A 34 -32.26 -4.32 -9.35
N PHE A 35 -33.08 -3.52 -8.67
CA PHE A 35 -32.61 -2.39 -7.85
C PHE A 35 -31.77 -2.83 -6.64
N VAL A 36 -32.16 -3.93 -5.98
CA VAL A 36 -31.40 -4.52 -4.86
C VAL A 36 -30.06 -5.07 -5.34
N ILE A 37 -30.02 -5.74 -6.50
CA ILE A 37 -28.78 -6.25 -7.08
C ILE A 37 -27.88 -5.10 -7.54
N LEU A 38 -28.43 -4.05 -8.18
CA LEU A 38 -27.68 -2.87 -8.59
C LEU A 38 -27.10 -2.13 -7.38
N SER A 39 -27.90 -1.93 -6.33
CA SER A 39 -27.47 -1.29 -5.09
C SER A 39 -26.41 -2.11 -4.36
N ALA A 40 -26.54 -3.44 -4.32
CA ALA A 40 -25.54 -4.32 -3.72
C ALA A 40 -24.24 -4.29 -4.52
N SER A 41 -24.30 -4.29 -5.86
CA SER A 41 -23.12 -4.17 -6.70
C SER A 41 -22.41 -2.82 -6.52
N VAL A 42 -23.15 -1.71 -6.45
CA VAL A 42 -22.56 -0.38 -6.18
C VAL A 42 -21.90 -0.34 -4.80
N HIS A 43 -22.53 -0.92 -3.77
CA HIS A 43 -21.96 -0.95 -2.41
C HIS A 43 -20.70 -1.81 -2.34
N VAL A 44 -20.66 -2.96 -3.03
CA VAL A 44 -19.47 -3.82 -3.10
C VAL A 44 -18.32 -3.15 -3.84
N ILE A 45 -18.60 -2.43 -4.94
CA ILE A 45 -17.56 -1.70 -5.69
C ILE A 45 -16.97 -0.58 -4.82
N ASN A 46 -17.81 0.25 -4.21
CA ASN A 46 -17.34 1.32 -3.32
C ASN A 46 -16.51 0.79 -2.13
N ASN A 47 -16.86 -0.38 -1.60
CA ASN A 47 -16.13 -1.01 -0.50
C ASN A 47 -14.75 -1.55 -0.93
N ILE A 48 -14.63 -2.04 -2.17
CA ILE A 48 -13.34 -2.48 -2.73
C ILE A 48 -12.42 -1.28 -2.97
N ASP A 49 -12.95 -0.18 -3.50
CA ASP A 49 -12.18 1.05 -3.75
C ASP A 49 -11.67 1.69 -2.44
N ASN A 50 -12.47 1.63 -1.37
CA ASN A 50 -12.08 2.10 -0.04
C ASN A 50 -10.95 1.26 0.58
N LEU A 51 -10.96 -0.06 0.34
CA LEU A 51 -9.94 -0.97 0.87
C LEU A 51 -8.56 -0.74 0.22
N ASP A 52 -8.53 -0.46 -1.09
CA ASP A 52 -7.27 -0.15 -1.80
C ASP A 52 -6.73 1.24 -1.39
N LEU A 53 -7.63 2.21 -1.17
CA LEU A 53 -7.27 3.54 -0.71
C LEU A 53 -6.68 3.55 0.70
N THR A 54 -7.31 2.83 1.63
CA THR A 54 -6.79 2.68 3.00
C THR A 54 -5.43 1.98 3.01
N GLN A 55 -5.25 0.95 2.18
CA GLN A 55 -3.95 0.31 2.02
C GLN A 55 -2.89 1.28 1.47
N TYR A 56 -3.26 2.17 0.56
CA TYR A 56 -2.36 3.21 0.04
C TYR A 56 -1.95 4.20 1.14
N ILE A 57 -2.89 4.66 1.96
CA ILE A 57 -2.63 5.56 3.09
C ILE A 57 -1.70 4.89 4.11
N GLU A 58 -1.95 3.62 4.45
CA GLU A 58 -1.15 2.86 5.42
C GLU A 58 0.23 2.41 4.87
N SER A 59 0.45 2.50 3.56
CA SER A 59 1.68 2.01 2.91
C SER A 59 2.95 2.79 3.26
N GLY A 60 2.82 4.00 3.83
CA GLY A 60 3.96 4.86 4.15
C GLY A 60 4.50 5.69 2.97
N ILE A 61 3.82 5.66 1.82
CA ILE A 61 4.23 6.41 0.61
C ILE A 61 4.10 7.92 0.83
N ILE A 62 3.08 8.36 1.58
CA ILE A 62 2.80 9.77 1.87
C ILE A 62 3.95 10.36 2.70
N GLU A 63 4.34 9.68 3.78
CA GLU A 63 5.45 10.07 4.66
C GLU A 63 6.77 10.11 3.92
N SER A 64 7.02 9.10 3.09
CA SER A 64 8.22 9.04 2.26
C SER A 64 8.27 10.21 1.27
N CYS A 65 7.13 10.62 0.72
CA CYS A 65 7.02 11.80 -0.14
C CYS A 65 7.28 13.10 0.63
N VAL A 66 6.62 13.31 1.77
CA VAL A 66 6.76 14.53 2.58
C VAL A 66 8.20 14.70 3.09
N LEU A 67 8.86 13.61 3.48
CA LEU A 67 10.26 13.61 3.90
C LEU A 67 11.26 13.78 2.74
N GLY A 68 10.79 13.81 1.48
CA GLY A 68 11.63 13.93 0.31
C GLY A 68 12.45 12.68 -0.03
N LEU A 69 12.09 11.53 0.52
CA LEU A 69 12.75 10.23 0.31
C LEU A 69 12.15 9.43 -0.86
N ALA A 70 10.91 9.75 -1.25
CA ALA A 70 10.20 9.08 -2.34
C ALA A 70 10.79 9.37 -3.72
N SER A 71 10.61 8.40 -4.63
CA SER A 71 10.99 8.51 -6.04
C SER A 71 10.18 9.60 -6.76
N PRO A 72 10.65 10.14 -7.90
CA PRO A 72 9.87 11.09 -8.67
C PRO A 72 8.55 10.49 -9.18
N GLU A 73 8.52 9.19 -9.51
CA GLU A 73 7.28 8.54 -9.95
C GLU A 73 6.23 8.45 -8.83
N GLU A 74 6.68 8.18 -7.60
CA GLU A 74 5.80 8.11 -6.42
C GLU A 74 5.20 9.48 -6.07
N ARG A 75 5.98 10.56 -6.22
CA ARG A 75 5.50 11.93 -6.03
C ARG A 75 4.43 12.32 -7.05
N ASP A 76 4.65 11.96 -8.31
CA ASP A 76 3.66 12.20 -9.36
C ASP A 76 2.38 11.38 -9.13
N MET A 77 2.52 10.16 -8.59
CA MET A 77 1.38 9.34 -8.20
C MET A 77 0.59 9.98 -7.05
N LEU A 78 1.28 10.44 -5.99
CA LEU A 78 0.64 11.14 -4.87
C LEU A 78 -0.08 12.40 -5.35
N ALA A 79 0.53 13.18 -6.24
CA ALA A 79 -0.11 14.38 -6.80
C ALA A 79 -1.41 14.06 -7.55
N ARG A 80 -1.46 12.93 -8.28
CA ARG A 80 -2.70 12.46 -8.91
C ARG A 80 -3.72 11.96 -7.89
N MET A 81 -3.28 11.20 -6.88
CA MET A 81 -4.16 10.64 -5.85
C MET A 81 -4.81 11.73 -5.00
N ARG A 82 -4.10 12.81 -4.67
CA ARG A 82 -4.66 13.97 -3.95
C ARG A 82 -5.80 14.65 -4.70
N ILE A 83 -5.77 14.64 -6.03
CA ILE A 83 -6.86 15.20 -6.87
C ILE A 83 -8.07 14.25 -6.88
N LEU A 84 -7.82 12.94 -6.87
CA LEU A 84 -8.85 11.93 -7.01
C LEU A 84 -9.57 11.62 -5.69
N TYR A 85 -8.85 11.68 -4.57
CA TYR A 85 -9.34 11.32 -3.24
C TYR A 85 -8.96 12.38 -2.19
N PRO A 86 -9.93 13.10 -1.59
CA PRO A 86 -9.65 14.11 -0.58
C PRO A 86 -9.08 13.52 0.72
N GLU A 87 -9.39 12.26 1.03
CA GLU A 87 -8.84 11.54 2.21
C GLU A 87 -7.31 11.43 2.17
N VAL A 88 -6.72 11.32 0.98
CA VAL A 88 -5.25 11.29 0.79
C VAL A 88 -4.64 12.66 1.03
N ASP A 89 -5.36 13.72 0.69
CA ASP A 89 -4.94 15.10 0.93
C ASP A 89 -4.95 15.43 2.42
N GLU A 90 -6.01 15.03 3.12
CA GLU A 90 -6.12 15.18 4.58
C GLU A 90 -4.98 14.46 5.33
N GLU A 91 -4.64 13.23 4.93
CA GLU A 91 -3.52 12.53 5.58
C GLU A 91 -2.18 13.19 5.24
N ALA A 92 -1.98 13.64 4.00
CA ALA A 92 -0.76 14.36 3.63
C ALA A 92 -0.55 15.62 4.48
N GLU A 93 -1.60 16.42 4.68
CA GLU A 93 -1.57 17.59 5.56
C GLU A 93 -1.31 17.19 7.02
N ALA A 94 -1.92 16.10 7.50
CA ALA A 94 -1.70 15.61 8.86
C ALA A 94 -0.23 15.19 9.08
N VAL A 95 0.40 14.54 8.09
CA VAL A 95 1.83 14.20 8.11
C VAL A 95 2.69 15.47 8.14
N GLU A 96 2.40 16.45 7.28
CA GLU A 96 3.14 17.72 7.22
C GLU A 96 3.08 18.47 8.56
N GLN A 97 1.91 18.55 9.19
CA GLN A 97 1.76 19.17 10.51
C GLN A 97 2.51 18.43 11.61
N ARG A 98 2.52 17.09 11.57
CA ARG A 98 3.32 16.28 12.52
C ARG A 98 4.81 16.59 12.36
N LEU A 99 5.29 16.70 11.12
CA LEU A 99 6.68 17.02 10.83
C LEU A 99 7.04 18.46 11.24
N GLU A 100 6.15 19.42 11.01
CA GLU A 100 6.34 20.81 11.41
C GLU A 100 6.53 20.93 12.93
N ARG A 101 5.70 20.25 13.73
CA ARG A 101 5.82 20.26 15.20
C ARG A 101 7.18 19.74 15.65
N VAL A 102 7.64 18.62 15.08
CA VAL A 102 8.96 18.06 15.40
C VAL A 102 10.08 19.05 15.02
N ALA A 103 9.98 19.68 13.84
CA ALA A 103 10.96 20.65 13.38
C ALA A 103 11.01 21.92 14.26
N VAL A 104 9.86 22.34 14.79
CA VAL A 104 9.75 23.48 15.71
C VAL A 104 10.30 23.12 17.10
N ASP A 105 9.99 21.94 17.61
CA ASP A 105 10.45 21.48 18.93
C ASP A 105 11.99 21.33 18.97
N GLU A 106 12.62 20.90 17.87
CA GLU A 106 14.07 20.76 17.75
C GLU A 106 14.78 21.96 17.09
N MET A 107 14.10 23.12 17.03
CA MET A 107 14.61 24.29 16.31
C MET A 107 15.92 24.84 16.93
N VAL A 108 16.97 24.92 16.11
CA VAL A 108 18.22 25.61 16.45
C VAL A 108 18.17 27.03 15.87
N PRO A 109 18.35 28.09 16.69
CA PRO A 109 18.28 29.46 16.20
C PRO A 109 19.38 29.73 15.16
N PRO A 110 19.04 30.28 13.98
CA PRO A 110 20.03 30.57 12.96
C PRO A 110 20.96 31.71 13.41
N PRO A 111 22.23 31.69 13.02
CA PRO A 111 23.16 32.79 13.32
C PRO A 111 22.71 34.12 12.71
N VAL A 112 22.85 35.22 13.45
CA VAL A 112 22.36 36.57 13.07
C VAL A 112 22.84 37.07 11.70
N HIS A 113 24.05 36.70 11.27
CA HIS A 113 24.61 37.10 9.98
C HIS A 113 23.87 36.49 8.76
N VAL A 114 23.17 35.37 8.95
CA VAL A 114 22.40 34.70 7.88
C VAL A 114 21.21 35.57 7.47
N TRP A 115 20.53 36.18 8.44
CA TRP A 115 19.42 37.09 8.19
C TRP A 115 19.85 38.31 7.36
N THR A 116 20.98 38.94 7.72
CA THR A 116 21.53 40.08 6.98
C THR A 116 21.84 39.74 5.51
N ARG A 117 22.38 38.53 5.25
CA ARG A 117 22.65 38.05 3.88
C ARG A 117 21.36 37.81 3.10
N ILE A 118 20.33 37.24 3.72
CA ILE A 118 19.03 36.99 3.10
C ILE A 118 18.33 38.31 2.79
N ALA A 119 18.21 39.23 3.77
CA ALA A 119 17.56 40.52 3.62
C ALA A 119 18.16 41.36 2.47
N ARG A 120 19.50 41.33 2.32
CA ARG A 120 20.20 42.00 1.22
C ARG A 120 19.85 41.39 -0.15
N ARG A 121 19.71 40.06 -0.24
CA ARG A 121 19.41 39.34 -1.50
C ARG A 121 17.94 39.45 -1.90
N VAL A 122 17.04 39.60 -0.93
CA VAL A 122 15.58 39.74 -1.12
C VAL A 122 15.18 41.22 -1.35
N HIS A 123 16.14 42.15 -1.51
CA HIS A 123 15.90 43.59 -1.66
C HIS A 123 15.01 44.19 -0.57
N TRP A 124 15.08 43.63 0.64
CA TRP A 124 14.36 44.17 1.78
C TRP A 124 14.99 45.51 2.18
N HIS A 125 14.18 46.56 2.33
CA HIS A 125 14.65 47.91 2.66
C HIS A 125 15.13 47.94 4.12
N MET A 126 16.37 47.50 4.35
CA MET A 126 17.06 47.66 5.62
C MET A 126 18.05 48.83 5.45
N PRO A 127 18.06 49.82 6.38
CA PRO A 127 19.11 50.83 6.38
C PRO A 127 20.47 50.12 6.45
N PRO A 128 21.48 50.56 5.68
CA PRO A 128 22.81 49.99 5.77
C PRO A 128 23.28 50.07 7.23
N PRO A 129 23.77 48.97 7.83
CA PRO A 129 24.39 49.02 9.15
C PRO A 129 25.53 50.05 9.12
N PRO A 130 25.80 50.75 10.25
CA PRO A 130 27.01 51.55 10.37
C PRO A 130 28.20 50.68 9.98
N ALA A 131 29.14 51.26 9.22
CA ALA A 131 30.34 50.60 8.76
C ALA A 131 31.21 50.20 9.95
N GLU A 132 30.89 49.07 10.58
CA GLU A 132 31.83 48.31 11.38
C GLU A 132 32.71 47.55 10.40
N GLU A 133 34.00 47.88 10.45
CA GLU A 133 35.07 47.26 9.69
C GLU A 133 34.89 45.74 9.68
N GLU A 134 34.79 45.15 8.48
CA GLU A 134 34.70 43.71 8.31
C GLU A 134 35.87 43.06 9.09
N PRO A 135 35.58 42.20 10.09
CA PRO A 135 36.65 41.43 10.72
C PRO A 135 37.36 40.63 9.63
N PRO A 136 38.70 40.50 9.70
CA PRO A 136 39.47 39.85 8.65
C PRO A 136 38.85 38.50 8.34
N GLN A 137 38.57 38.29 7.05
CA GLN A 137 38.05 37.05 6.48
C GLN A 137 38.91 35.88 6.99
N ARG A 138 38.48 35.26 8.08
CA ARG A 138 38.97 33.95 8.46
C ARG A 138 38.51 33.01 7.34
N PRO A 139 39.35 32.05 6.92
CA PRO A 139 38.92 31.06 5.93
C PRO A 139 37.58 30.51 6.42
N VAL A 140 36.56 30.69 5.59
CA VAL A 140 35.24 30.10 5.78
C VAL A 140 35.52 28.62 5.90
N ASP A 141 35.45 28.11 7.13
CA ASP A 141 35.44 26.68 7.37
C ASP A 141 34.15 26.22 6.69
N ASP A 142 34.29 25.70 5.48
CA ASP A 142 33.29 25.13 4.57
C ASP A 142 32.62 23.89 5.19
N ARG A 143 32.28 23.96 6.48
CA ARG A 143 31.23 23.16 7.10
C ARG A 143 29.89 23.75 6.71
N ALA A 144 29.70 23.97 5.41
CA ALA A 144 28.42 23.65 4.83
C ALA A 144 28.21 22.17 5.18
N TYR A 145 27.41 21.92 6.21
CA TYR A 145 26.78 20.63 6.39
C TYR A 145 25.89 20.45 5.16
N THR A 146 26.51 19.98 4.08
CA THR A 146 25.80 19.27 3.04
C THR A 146 25.20 18.09 3.77
N ILE A 147 23.94 18.24 4.16
CA ILE A 147 23.11 17.09 4.52
C ILE A 147 23.02 16.31 3.22
N ASN A 148 23.99 15.43 3.04
CA ASN A 148 23.95 14.38 2.05
C ASN A 148 22.81 13.48 2.51
N VAL A 149 21.58 13.86 2.16
CA VAL A 149 20.44 12.96 2.07
C VAL A 149 20.75 12.00 0.95
N MET A 150 21.77 11.17 1.16
CA MET A 150 21.92 9.94 0.43
C MET A 150 20.58 9.23 0.67
N PRO A 151 19.78 8.96 -0.38
CA PRO A 151 18.60 8.15 -0.21
C PRO A 151 19.13 6.79 0.22
N ARG A 152 19.18 6.57 1.53
CA ARG A 152 19.41 5.26 2.11
C ARG A 152 18.09 4.53 1.95
N VAL A 153 17.72 4.26 0.69
CA VAL A 153 16.87 3.13 0.38
C VAL A 153 17.59 1.96 1.01
N MET A 154 17.06 1.51 2.14
CA MET A 154 17.55 0.32 2.80
C MET A 154 17.28 -0.79 1.79
N THR A 155 18.27 -1.11 0.95
CA THR A 155 18.14 -2.14 -0.07
C THR A 155 18.09 -3.46 0.66
N ILE A 156 16.89 -3.86 1.06
CA ILE A 156 16.62 -5.19 1.60
C ILE A 156 17.08 -6.13 0.49
N SER A 157 18.15 -6.88 0.78
CA SER A 157 18.77 -7.76 -0.20
C SER A 157 17.72 -8.78 -0.65
N ILE A 158 17.55 -8.89 -1.96
CA ILE A 158 16.63 -9.82 -2.63
C ILE A 158 16.78 -11.27 -2.12
N TRP A 159 17.95 -11.60 -1.57
CA TRP A 159 18.26 -12.87 -0.93
C TRP A 159 17.36 -13.22 0.27
N TRP A 160 16.89 -12.26 1.05
CA TRP A 160 15.99 -12.56 2.18
C TRP A 160 14.61 -13.03 1.71
N ARG A 161 14.14 -12.52 0.56
CA ARG A 161 12.88 -13.00 -0.07
C ARG A 161 13.03 -14.46 -0.53
N CYS A 162 14.17 -14.81 -1.14
CA CYS A 162 14.46 -16.20 -1.52
C CYS A 162 14.58 -17.12 -0.30
N ALA A 163 15.19 -16.65 0.78
CA ALA A 163 15.29 -17.40 2.04
C ALA A 163 13.90 -17.66 2.65
N PHE A 164 13.02 -16.65 2.65
CA PHE A 164 11.65 -16.80 3.16
C PHE A 164 10.82 -17.77 2.31
N VAL A 165 10.89 -17.66 0.98
CA VAL A 165 10.20 -18.59 0.07
C VAL A 165 10.71 -20.03 0.26
N GLY A 166 12.03 -20.21 0.41
CA GLY A 166 12.62 -21.51 0.69
C GLY A 166 12.16 -22.11 2.02
N LEU A 167 12.07 -21.29 3.08
CA LEU A 167 11.54 -21.70 4.38
C LEU A 167 10.07 -22.13 4.30
N CYS A 168 9.22 -21.38 3.61
CA CYS A 168 7.82 -21.75 3.39
C CYS A 168 7.69 -23.08 2.63
N MET A 169 8.50 -23.28 1.58
CA MET A 169 8.56 -24.53 0.82
C MET A 169 8.97 -25.72 1.71
N LEU A 170 9.98 -25.54 2.56
CA LEU A 170 10.44 -26.56 3.51
C LEU A 170 9.34 -26.94 4.52
N VAL A 171 8.67 -25.94 5.09
CA VAL A 171 7.57 -26.15 6.05
C VAL A 171 6.42 -26.91 5.39
N MET A 172 6.04 -26.56 4.16
CA MET A 172 5.00 -27.27 3.40
C MET A 172 5.38 -28.73 3.13
N ALA A 173 6.63 -29.00 2.79
CA ALA A 173 7.10 -30.38 2.58
C ALA A 173 7.06 -31.21 3.89
N LEU A 174 7.45 -30.60 5.03
CA LEU A 174 7.37 -31.24 6.34
C LEU A 174 5.92 -31.51 6.76
N LEU A 175 5.00 -30.57 6.52
CA LEU A 175 3.56 -30.76 6.77
C LEU A 175 3.00 -31.91 5.93
N ALA A 176 3.29 -31.93 4.63
CA ALA A 176 2.84 -33.00 3.74
C ALA A 176 3.41 -34.38 4.15
N THR A 177 4.69 -34.42 4.53
CA THR A 177 5.34 -35.65 5.03
C THR A 177 4.69 -36.11 6.33
N THR A 178 4.50 -35.20 7.28
CA THR A 178 3.88 -35.51 8.59
C THR A 178 2.46 -36.04 8.39
N TYR A 179 1.67 -35.40 7.53
CA TYR A 179 0.33 -35.86 7.19
C TYR A 179 0.33 -37.25 6.55
N TYR A 180 1.23 -37.50 5.59
CA TYR A 180 1.37 -38.82 4.96
C TYR A 180 1.71 -39.90 6.00
N PHE A 181 2.69 -39.67 6.86
CA PHE A 181 3.05 -40.61 7.92
C PHE A 181 1.90 -40.84 8.90
N TYR A 182 1.18 -39.78 9.28
CA TYR A 182 0.02 -39.88 10.16
C TYR A 182 -1.05 -40.81 9.60
N THR A 183 -1.42 -40.62 8.32
CA THR A 183 -2.41 -41.49 7.66
C THR A 183 -1.95 -42.94 7.58
N LYS A 184 -0.66 -43.19 7.35
CA LYS A 184 -0.11 -44.55 7.32
C LYS A 184 -0.07 -45.21 8.69
N TYR A 185 0.28 -44.47 9.74
CA TYR A 185 0.24 -44.96 11.11
C TYR A 185 -1.16 -45.41 11.52
N HIS A 186 -2.18 -44.62 11.19
CA HIS A 186 -3.58 -44.97 11.48
C HIS A 186 -4.03 -46.26 10.79
N GLN A 187 -3.61 -46.47 9.52
CA GLN A 187 -3.89 -47.71 8.79
C GLN A 187 -3.22 -48.94 9.42
N LEU A 188 -2.05 -48.77 10.05
CA LEU A 188 -1.37 -49.87 10.75
C LEU A 188 -2.13 -50.26 12.01
N GLU A 189 -2.55 -49.29 12.81
CA GLU A 189 -3.26 -49.53 14.06
C GLU A 189 -4.60 -50.25 13.83
N GLU A 190 -5.36 -49.85 12.82
CA GLU A 190 -6.61 -50.55 12.44
C GLU A 190 -6.35 -52.02 12.08
N LYS A 191 -5.29 -52.30 11.33
CA LYS A 191 -4.93 -53.68 10.96
C LYS A 191 -4.48 -54.50 12.17
N VAL A 192 -3.74 -53.91 13.10
CA VAL A 192 -3.32 -54.57 14.34
C VAL A 192 -4.53 -54.89 15.22
N LEU A 193 -5.48 -53.96 15.35
CA LEU A 193 -6.73 -54.17 16.10
C LEU A 193 -7.61 -55.24 15.44
N GLN A 194 -7.74 -55.22 14.11
CA GLN A 194 -8.49 -56.24 13.36
C GLN A 194 -7.88 -57.64 13.48
N LEU A 195 -6.55 -57.76 13.52
CA LEU A 195 -5.88 -59.06 13.71
C LEU A 195 -5.95 -59.55 15.16
N SER A 196 -6.01 -58.63 16.13
CA SER A 196 -6.10 -58.96 17.56
C SER A 196 -7.52 -59.37 17.99
N LEU A 197 -8.56 -58.82 17.35
CA LEU A 197 -9.97 -59.17 17.61
C LEU A 197 -10.31 -60.67 17.47
N PRO A 198 -9.93 -61.39 16.40
CA PRO A 198 -10.19 -62.83 16.29
C PRO A 198 -9.34 -63.65 17.27
N ALA A 199 -8.11 -63.24 17.60
CA ALA A 199 -7.26 -63.92 18.57
C ALA A 199 -7.81 -63.81 20.00
N VAL A 200 -8.27 -62.62 20.40
CA VAL A 200 -8.96 -62.39 21.68
C VAL A 200 -10.28 -63.15 21.73
N LYS A 201 -11.07 -63.13 20.63
CA LYS A 201 -12.34 -63.85 20.54
C LYS A 201 -12.18 -65.38 20.61
N ALA A 202 -11.10 -65.93 20.07
CA ALA A 202 -10.77 -67.35 20.17
C ALA A 202 -10.33 -67.78 21.58
N SER A 203 -9.68 -66.90 22.34
CA SER A 203 -9.29 -67.17 23.74
C SER A 203 -10.43 -67.02 24.77
N ALA A 204 -11.57 -66.45 24.35
CA ALA A 204 -12.74 -66.18 25.21
C ALA A 204 -13.87 -67.21 25.06
N GLN A 205 -13.71 -68.25 24.23
CA GLN A 205 -14.62 -69.40 24.19
C GLN A 205 -14.14 -70.47 25.19
N PRO A 206 -14.90 -70.76 26.27
CA PRO A 206 -14.64 -71.89 27.16
C PRO A 206 -14.96 -73.25 26.51
#